data_AF-A0A3S0HP25-F1
#
_entry.id   AF-A0A3S0HP25-F1
#
_cell.length_a   1.000
_cell.length_b   1.000
_cell.length_c   1.000
_cell.angle_alpha   90.00
_cell.angle_beta   90.00
_cell.angle_gamma   90.00
#
_symmetry.space_group_name_H-M   'P 1'
#
loop_
_entity.id
_entity.type
_entity.pdbx_description
1 polymer ?
#
loop_
_entity_poly.entity_id
_entity_poly.type
_entity_poly.pdbx_seq_one_letter_code
_entity_poly.pdbx_strand_id
1 'polypeptide(L)'
;MDIEEIIRIQNEFDYEHGWALKSNDTKEKVKLINKDLIGIFGEIGEFSNLIKKLNLDLERVKDIEFEANFSKIRGDLEEELIDTFIYLIRIANHLDMDMTEKYLYKIKKNRERFKRYEVDK
;
A
#
# COMPACT_ATOMS: atom_id res chain seq x y z
N MET A 1 3.18 -18.13 1.30
CA MET A 1 3.80 -16.85 1.62
C MET A 1 3.06 -16.21 2.75
N ASP A 2 3.76 -16.00 3.85
CA ASP A 2 3.38 -15.07 4.90
C ASP A 2 3.89 -13.66 4.54
N ILE A 3 3.59 -12.68 5.38
CA ILE A 3 3.98 -11.29 5.14
C ILE A 3 5.50 -11.10 5.26
N GLU A 4 6.13 -11.87 6.14
CA GLU A 4 7.58 -11.88 6.35
C GLU A 4 8.33 -12.33 5.09
N GLU A 5 7.80 -13.35 4.40
CA GLU A 5 8.36 -13.85 3.15
C GLU A 5 8.21 -12.82 2.01
N ILE A 6 7.07 -12.13 1.91
CA ILE A 6 6.88 -11.02 0.96
C ILE A 6 7.91 -9.92 1.21
N ILE A 7 8.07 -9.51 2.46
CA ILE A 7 9.03 -8.47 2.87
C ILE A 7 10.45 -8.87 2.51
N ARG A 8 10.82 -10.15 2.74
CA ARG A 8 12.14 -10.66 2.38
C ARG A 8 12.39 -10.58 0.88
N ILE A 9 11.45 -11.05 0.06
CA ILE A 9 11.54 -11.00 -1.40
C ILE A 9 11.71 -9.55 -1.88
N GLN A 10 10.90 -8.63 -1.35
CA GLN A 10 11.00 -7.22 -1.71
C GLN A 10 12.36 -6.62 -1.32
N ASN A 11 12.86 -6.93 -0.12
CA ASN A 11 14.17 -6.46 0.34
C ASN A 11 15.32 -6.97 -0.53
N GLU A 12 15.30 -8.25 -0.91
CA GLU A 12 16.29 -8.83 -1.82
C GLU A 12 16.27 -8.11 -3.17
N PHE A 13 15.08 -7.91 -3.74
CA PHE A 13 14.90 -7.16 -4.97
C PHE A 13 15.44 -5.73 -4.87
N ASP A 14 15.09 -4.99 -3.81
CA ASP A 14 15.55 -3.61 -3.62
C ASP A 14 17.07 -3.53 -3.45
N TYR A 15 17.68 -4.52 -2.79
CA TYR A 15 19.13 -4.58 -2.61
C TYR A 15 19.85 -4.82 -3.94
N GLU A 16 19.37 -5.75 -4.76
CA GLU A 16 19.90 -6.05 -6.10
C GLU A 16 19.86 -4.83 -7.03
N HIS A 17 18.85 -3.96 -6.86
CA HIS A 17 18.68 -2.75 -7.67
C HIS A 17 19.30 -1.48 -7.04
N GLY A 18 19.93 -1.60 -5.87
CA GLY A 18 20.55 -0.48 -5.16
C GLY A 18 19.54 0.55 -4.63
N TRP A 19 18.31 0.12 -4.36
CA TRP A 19 17.21 0.91 -3.80
C TRP A 19 17.09 0.74 -2.27
N ALA A 20 17.82 -0.22 -1.70
CA ALA A 20 17.97 -0.38 -0.26
C ALA A 20 19.12 0.46 0.33
N LEU A 21 19.03 0.73 1.64
CA LEU A 21 20.08 1.38 2.40
C LEU A 21 21.37 0.54 2.35
N LYS A 22 22.49 1.17 1.98
CA LYS A 22 23.81 0.54 2.06
C LYS A 22 24.51 0.83 3.39
N SER A 23 24.00 1.78 4.17
CA SER A 23 24.60 2.25 5.41
C SER A 23 23.53 2.65 6.44
N ASN A 24 23.91 2.69 7.72
CA ASN A 24 23.06 3.21 8.81
C ASN A 24 23.04 4.75 8.86
N ASP A 25 23.33 5.46 7.77
CA ASP A 25 23.25 6.92 7.74
C ASP A 25 21.79 7.39 7.80
N THR A 26 21.43 8.04 8.92
CA THR A 26 20.10 8.65 9.11
C THR A 26 19.73 9.62 8.00
N LYS A 27 20.69 10.36 7.41
CA LYS A 27 20.40 11.31 6.32
C LYS A 27 20.02 10.57 5.04
N GLU A 28 20.68 9.46 4.74
CA GLU A 28 20.34 8.59 3.62
C GLU A 28 18.95 7.97 3.80
N LYS A 29 18.66 7.47 5.01
CA LYS A 29 17.35 6.93 5.40
C LYS A 29 16.22 7.94 5.17
N VAL A 30 16.39 9.18 5.60
CA VAL A 30 15.39 10.25 5.38
C VAL A 30 15.19 10.54 3.89
N LYS A 31 16.26 10.52 3.07
CA LYS A 31 16.15 10.74 1.62
C LYS A 31 15.39 9.61 0.92
N LEU A 32 15.65 8.35 1.28
CA LEU A 32 14.95 7.21 0.70
C LEU A 32 13.47 7.21 1.08
N ILE A 33 13.15 7.45 2.35
CA ILE A 33 11.76 7.60 2.80
C ILE A 33 11.07 8.75 2.05
N ASN A 34 11.76 9.88 1.82
CA ASN A 34 11.19 10.98 1.03
C ASN A 34 10.87 10.55 -0.41
N LYS A 35 11.79 9.83 -1.07
CA LYS A 35 11.59 9.29 -2.42
C LYS A 35 10.40 8.33 -2.46
N ASP A 36 10.31 7.43 -1.48
CA ASP A 36 9.24 6.43 -1.42
C ASP A 36 7.89 7.06 -1.07
N LEU A 37 7.88 8.13 -0.28
CA LEU A 37 6.68 8.95 -0.06
C LEU A 37 6.20 9.62 -1.35
N ILE A 38 7.11 10.10 -2.20
CA ILE A 38 6.72 10.64 -3.51
C ILE A 38 6.11 9.53 -4.38
N GLY A 39 6.75 8.34 -4.40
CA GLY A 39 6.27 7.17 -5.13
C GLY A 39 4.87 6.73 -4.70
N ILE A 40 4.67 6.47 -3.40
CA ILE A 40 3.37 6.03 -2.87
C ILE A 40 2.23 7.02 -3.17
N PHE A 41 2.49 8.33 -3.14
CA PHE A 41 1.48 9.32 -3.50
C PHE A 41 1.22 9.38 -5.01
N GLY A 42 2.21 9.01 -5.82
CA GLY A 42 2.04 8.76 -7.26
C GLY A 42 1.00 7.67 -7.50
N GLU A 43 1.26 6.46 -6.99
CA GLU A 43 0.39 5.28 -7.22
C GLU A 43 -1.01 5.48 -6.64
N ILE A 44 -1.13 6.08 -5.44
CA ILE A 44 -2.43 6.47 -4.88
C ILE A 44 -3.15 7.48 -5.79
N GLY A 45 -2.41 8.38 -6.43
CA GLY A 45 -2.94 9.35 -7.39
C GLY A 45 -3.47 8.69 -8.66
N GLU A 46 -2.75 7.69 -9.18
CA GLU A 46 -3.14 6.89 -10.35
C GLU A 46 -4.40 6.06 -10.03
N PHE A 47 -4.40 5.35 -8.90
CA PHE A 47 -5.59 4.66 -8.36
C PHE A 47 -6.79 5.60 -8.25
N SER A 48 -6.58 6.77 -7.64
CA SER A 48 -7.62 7.79 -7.45
C SER A 48 -8.16 8.31 -8.80
N ASN A 49 -7.31 8.44 -9.81
CA ASN A 49 -7.71 8.88 -11.13
C ASN A 49 -8.57 7.83 -11.86
N LEU A 50 -8.26 6.55 -11.72
CA LEU A 50 -9.08 5.43 -12.24
C LEU A 50 -10.47 5.45 -11.61
N ILE A 51 -10.56 5.50 -10.27
CA ILE A 51 -11.83 5.58 -9.55
C ILE A 51 -12.60 6.85 -9.92
N LYS A 52 -11.93 7.99 -10.04
CA LYS A 52 -12.57 9.26 -10.46
C LYS A 52 -13.22 9.11 -11.83
N LYS A 53 -12.57 8.47 -12.80
CA LYS A 53 -13.13 8.24 -14.15
C LYS A 53 -14.36 7.34 -14.07
N LEU A 54 -14.27 6.21 -13.35
CA LEU A 54 -15.41 5.31 -13.15
C LEU A 54 -16.58 6.02 -12.45
N ASN A 55 -16.31 6.86 -11.46
CA ASN A 55 -17.31 7.62 -10.73
C ASN A 55 -18.08 8.62 -11.61
N LEU A 56 -17.47 9.11 -12.70
CA LEU A 56 -18.18 9.95 -13.68
C LEU A 56 -19.24 9.16 -14.46
N ASP A 57 -19.11 7.84 -14.56
CA ASP A 57 -20.01 6.97 -15.31
C ASP A 57 -21.26 6.56 -14.50
N LEU A 58 -21.20 6.59 -13.16
CA LEU A 58 -22.26 6.07 -12.26
C LEU A 58 -23.69 6.51 -12.62
N GLU A 59 -23.87 7.77 -13.02
CA GLU A 59 -25.18 8.33 -13.39
C GLU A 59 -25.34 8.56 -14.90
N ARG A 60 -24.32 8.21 -15.69
CA ARG A 60 -24.24 8.54 -17.13
C ARG A 60 -24.37 7.34 -18.05
N VAL A 61 -24.07 6.14 -17.54
CA VAL A 61 -24.14 4.88 -18.30
C VAL A 61 -25.13 3.92 -17.66
N LYS A 62 -25.55 2.90 -18.41
CA LYS A 62 -26.41 1.82 -17.87
C LYS A 62 -25.57 0.87 -17.02
N ASP A 63 -26.20 0.20 -16.05
CA ASP A 63 -25.52 -0.76 -15.15
C ASP A 63 -24.64 -1.80 -15.88
N ILE A 64 -25.14 -2.34 -17.01
CA ILE A 64 -24.39 -3.32 -17.81
C ILE A 64 -23.09 -2.72 -18.39
N GLU A 65 -23.16 -1.46 -18.82
CA GLU A 65 -22.00 -0.74 -19.35
C GLU A 65 -21.05 -0.32 -18.22
N PHE A 66 -21.59 0.09 -17.07
CA PHE A 66 -20.81 0.40 -15.87
C PHE A 66 -19.98 -0.80 -15.43
N GLU A 67 -20.58 -1.99 -15.34
CA GLU A 67 -19.85 -3.20 -14.94
C GLU A 67 -18.80 -3.64 -15.95
N ALA A 68 -19.08 -3.45 -17.24
CA ALA A 68 -18.08 -3.68 -18.28
C ALA A 68 -16.91 -2.69 -18.15
N ASN A 69 -17.16 -1.43 -17.79
CA ASN A 69 -16.12 -0.42 -17.56
C ASN A 69 -15.30 -0.72 -16.31
N PHE A 70 -15.93 -1.09 -15.20
CA PHE A 70 -15.23 -1.51 -13.99
C PHE A 70 -14.33 -2.72 -14.25
N SER A 71 -14.85 -3.74 -14.94
CA SER A 71 -14.09 -4.94 -15.28
C SER A 71 -12.84 -4.66 -16.11
N LYS A 72 -12.87 -3.63 -16.97
CA LYS A 72 -11.70 -3.23 -17.79
C LYS A 72 -10.58 -2.60 -16.96
N ILE A 73 -10.92 -1.83 -15.93
CA ILE A 73 -9.93 -1.10 -15.12
C ILE A 73 -9.54 -1.84 -13.84
N ARG A 74 -10.19 -2.98 -13.54
CA ARG A 74 -9.93 -3.74 -12.31
C ARG A 74 -8.47 -4.18 -12.18
N GLY A 75 -7.85 -4.61 -13.28
CA GLY A 75 -6.44 -4.99 -13.30
C GLY A 75 -5.55 -3.83 -12.91
N ASP A 76 -5.75 -2.67 -13.54
CA ASP A 76 -5.01 -1.44 -13.23
C ASP A 76 -5.19 -1.06 -11.75
N LEU A 77 -6.42 -1.11 -11.21
CA LEU A 77 -6.67 -0.83 -9.79
C LEU A 77 -5.93 -1.79 -8.84
N GLU A 78 -5.80 -3.06 -9.21
CA GLU A 78 -5.04 -4.05 -8.45
C GLU A 78 -3.53 -3.75 -8.50
N GLU A 79 -3.01 -3.36 -9.67
CA GLU A 79 -1.62 -2.95 -9.88
C GLU A 79 -1.25 -1.74 -9.01
N GLU A 80 -1.99 -0.63 -9.11
CA GLU A 80 -1.74 0.58 -8.33
C GLU A 80 -1.79 0.35 -6.81
N LEU A 81 -2.67 -0.57 -6.38
CA LEU A 81 -2.77 -0.93 -4.97
C LEU A 81 -1.57 -1.76 -4.50
N ILE A 82 -1.07 -2.66 -5.34
CA ILE A 82 0.13 -3.45 -5.05
C ILE A 82 1.38 -2.56 -5.09
N ASP A 83 1.48 -1.60 -6.01
CA ASP A 83 2.59 -0.65 -6.05
C ASP A 83 2.62 0.24 -4.80
N THR A 84 1.43 0.71 -4.37
CA THR A 84 1.27 1.38 -3.08
C THR A 84 1.78 0.51 -1.92
N PHE A 85 1.45 -0.79 -1.93
CA PHE A 85 1.87 -1.72 -0.90
C PHE A 85 3.39 -1.99 -0.92
N ILE A 86 4.01 -2.06 -2.09
CA ILE A 86 5.48 -2.16 -2.24
C ILE A 86 6.15 -0.97 -1.57
N TYR A 87 5.68 0.26 -1.81
CA TYR A 87 6.25 1.44 -1.13
C TYR A 87 6.07 1.41 0.39
N LEU A 88 4.95 0.88 0.91
CA LEU A 88 4.76 0.70 2.36
C LEU A 88 5.78 -0.28 2.94
N ILE A 89 6.05 -1.39 2.26
CA ILE A 89 7.08 -2.35 2.66
C ILE A 89 8.44 -1.68 2.69
N ARG A 90 8.79 -0.93 1.64
CA ARG A 90 10.08 -0.23 1.54
C ARG A 90 10.29 0.78 2.67
N ILE A 91 9.27 1.58 2.97
CA ILE A 91 9.32 2.52 4.09
C ILE A 91 9.48 1.79 5.43
N ALA A 92 8.77 0.67 5.64
CA ALA A 92 8.93 -0.16 6.83
C ALA A 92 10.37 -0.69 6.97
N ASN A 93 10.95 -1.18 5.87
CA ASN A 93 12.33 -1.67 5.83
C ASN A 93 13.33 -0.55 6.15
N HIS A 94 13.14 0.66 5.59
CA HIS A 94 13.97 1.81 5.93
C HIS A 94 13.88 2.20 7.41
N LEU A 95 12.78 1.90 8.10
CA LEU A 95 12.60 2.15 9.52
C LEU A 95 13.10 1.00 10.41
N ASP A 96 13.67 -0.06 9.84
CA ASP A 96 14.00 -1.31 10.55
C ASP A 96 12.79 -1.85 11.34
N MET A 97 11.60 -1.72 10.75
CA MET A 97 10.34 -1.99 11.41
C MET A 97 9.87 -3.43 11.15
N ASP A 98 9.69 -4.20 12.22
CA ASP A 98 8.92 -5.44 12.18
C ASP A 98 7.43 -5.11 11.99
N MET A 99 6.92 -5.25 10.76
CA MET A 99 5.54 -4.93 10.44
C MET A 99 4.53 -5.81 11.18
N THR A 100 4.83 -7.09 11.36
CA THR A 100 3.93 -8.04 12.02
C THR A 100 3.79 -7.69 13.49
N GLU A 101 4.90 -7.44 14.19
CA GLU A 101 4.90 -7.00 15.58
C GLU A 101 4.11 -5.69 15.75
N LYS A 102 4.36 -4.69 14.90
CA LYS A 102 3.66 -3.39 14.97
C LYS A 102 2.18 -3.50 14.66
N TYR A 103 1.79 -4.34 13.70
CA TYR A 103 0.39 -4.63 13.41
C TYR A 103 -0.30 -5.28 14.61
N LEU A 104 0.30 -6.32 15.20
CA LEU A 104 -0.25 -7.02 16.36
C LEU A 104 -0.42 -6.10 17.57
N TYR A 105 0.57 -5.24 17.82
CA TYR A 105 0.47 -4.21 18.84
C TYR A 105 -0.70 -3.25 18.57
N LYS A 106 -0.82 -2.77 17.32
CA LYS A 106 -1.86 -1.81 16.93
C LYS A 106 -3.25 -2.40 17.02
N ILE A 107 -3.46 -3.64 16.59
CA ILE A 107 -4.79 -4.26 16.60
C ILE A 107 -5.26 -4.54 18.03
N LYS A 108 -4.37 -4.93 18.96
CA LYS A 108 -4.70 -5.06 20.38
C LYS A 108 -5.22 -3.74 20.96
N LYS A 109 -4.50 -2.65 20.73
CA LYS A 109 -4.91 -1.30 21.17
C LYS A 109 -6.22 -0.86 20.53
N ASN A 110 -6.43 -1.18 19.25
CA ASN A 110 -7.66 -0.84 18.54
C ASN A 110 -8.86 -1.63 19.09
N ARG A 111 -8.70 -2.92 19.41
CA ARG A 111 -9.78 -3.73 20.02
C ARG A 111 -10.25 -3.10 21.34
N GLU A 112 -9.32 -2.72 22.21
CA GLU A 112 -9.65 -2.03 23.46
C GLU A 112 -10.37 -0.70 23.20
N ARG A 113 -9.87 0.10 22.25
CA ARG A 113 -10.44 1.40 21.89
C ARG A 113 -11.85 1.31 21.29
N PHE A 114 -12.09 0.30 20.45
CA PHE A 114 -13.31 0.18 19.66
C PHE A 114 -14.30 -0.85 20.20
N LYS A 115 -14.04 -1.41 21.39
CA LYS A 115 -14.92 -2.39 22.05
C LYS A 115 -16.40 -2.00 22.09
N ARG A 116 -16.72 -0.72 22.27
CA ARG A 116 -18.10 -0.21 22.29
C ARG A 116 -18.87 -0.31 20.96
N TYR A 117 -18.16 -0.60 19.87
CA TYR A 117 -18.73 -0.77 18.52
C TYR A 117 -18.80 -2.23 18.12
N GLU A 118 -18.39 -3.17 18.99
CA GLU A 118 -18.54 -4.59 18.73
C GLU A 118 -20.04 -4.92 18.71
N VAL A 119 -20.47 -5.57 17.63
CA VAL A 119 -21.84 -6.07 17.51
C VAL A 119 -21.87 -7.41 18.25
N ASP A 120 -22.84 -7.60 19.16
CA ASP A 120 -23.04 -8.89 19.82
C ASP A 120 -23.22 -9.98 18.73
N LYS A 121 -22.43 -11.05 18.84
CA LYS A 121 -22.43 -12.16 17.90
C LYS A 121 -23.49 -13.20 18.23
#